data_AF-A0A8F8ATX2-F1
#
_entry.id   AF-A0A8F8ATX2-F1
#
_cell.length_a   1.000
_cell.length_b   1.000
_cell.length_c   1.000
_cell.angle_alpha   90.00
_cell.angle_beta   90.00
_cell.angle_gamma   90.00
#
_symmetry.space_group_name_H-M   'P 1'
#
loop_
_entity.id
_entity.type
_entity.pdbx_description
1 polymer ?
#
loop_
_entity_poly.entity_id
_entity_poly.type
_entity_poly.pdbx_seq_one_letter_code
_entity_poly.pdbx_strand_id
1 'polypeptide(L)'
;MSSHEITLDKTKRASLWLEQFDEDDRPYANLLLKKIHWVSSYEFEKAIKNEVENIGNESEHAIAIFVEREVLPEERVYKFSDKKPQRADGEAFEPINIIKNRKEIGSEGLLNTIATNLSRSDSRKYLYYPAAKVFRKKKIRKVVILTDTIGSGNQMYNFLDCFQKTPSLKSWYSSHHIKFFVVCYAATQEGLKRMEYHPFKPTIIYNKICPTIENSFSGDEKKKITSLCHKYNPDQNKNTPFGYGGVAALICYSHGMPNNAPAILYKRSNSWKPLFRNRTAIDLKDELPTGDADYDPENYLNLMNQKRIAASAKFQKLNDEGKKYILVLLSLRRLPRTKNAIASRSGLSSRIVSDILVRLTFLGWIDDNYRLTDEGQLLIEELRKKGKAKELPKQIKEGYYPTTLRRP
;
A
#
# COMPACT_ATOMS: atom_id res chain seq x y z
N MET A 1 5.31 21.44 -19.62
CA MET A 1 6.20 21.99 -18.58
C MET A 1 6.21 20.98 -17.45
N SER A 2 7.34 20.31 -17.21
CA SER A 2 7.46 19.32 -16.13
C SER A 2 7.38 20.07 -14.80
N SER A 3 6.26 19.93 -14.09
CA SER A 3 6.21 20.23 -12.67
C SER A 3 7.29 19.39 -12.01
N HIS A 4 8.39 20.00 -11.59
CA HIS A 4 9.32 19.37 -10.67
C HIS A 4 8.56 19.19 -9.36
N GLU A 5 7.93 18.03 -9.22
CA GLU A 5 7.20 17.66 -8.04
C GLU A 5 8.17 17.74 -6.84
N ILE A 6 7.84 18.58 -5.85
CA ILE A 6 8.69 18.78 -4.68
C ILE A 6 8.66 17.48 -3.87
N THR A 7 9.81 16.84 -3.75
CA THR A 7 9.98 15.65 -2.93
C THR A 7 10.37 16.03 -1.50
N LEU A 8 10.08 15.16 -0.53
CA LEU A 8 10.33 15.44 0.90
C LEU A 8 11.78 15.86 1.19
N ASP A 9 12.76 15.24 0.54
CA ASP A 9 14.19 15.53 0.68
C ASP A 9 14.60 16.94 0.19
N LYS A 10 13.75 17.61 -0.59
CA LYS A 10 13.98 18.97 -1.12
C LYS A 10 13.28 20.06 -0.32
N THR A 11 12.52 19.70 0.70
CA THR A 11 11.82 20.67 1.55
C THR A 11 12.81 21.48 2.39
N LYS A 12 12.46 22.72 2.73
CA LYS A 12 13.32 23.56 3.59
C LYS A 12 13.57 22.88 4.93
N ARG A 13 12.56 22.17 5.42
CA ARG A 13 12.61 21.44 6.69
C ARG A 13 13.53 20.22 6.64
N ALA A 14 13.58 19.51 5.51
CA ALA A 14 14.54 18.43 5.32
C ALA A 14 15.98 18.94 5.39
N SER A 15 16.29 20.07 4.74
CA SER A 15 17.63 20.67 4.82
C SER A 15 18.04 20.98 6.26
N LEU A 16 17.17 21.65 7.03
CA LEU A 16 17.42 21.95 8.44
C LEU A 16 17.54 20.68 9.30
N TRP A 17 16.81 19.63 8.96
CA TRP A 17 16.91 18.35 9.66
C TRP A 17 18.25 17.66 9.37
N LEU A 18 18.71 17.70 8.12
CA LEU A 18 20.00 17.14 7.65
C LEU A 18 21.22 17.87 8.23
N GLU A 19 21.12 19.17 8.52
CA GLU A 19 22.19 19.96 9.15
C GLU A 19 22.52 19.51 10.57
N GLN A 20 21.64 18.79 11.24
CA GLN A 20 21.87 18.25 12.59
C GLN A 20 22.77 16.99 12.60
N PHE A 21 23.04 16.41 11.44
CA PHE A 21 23.89 15.23 11.30
C PHE A 21 25.35 15.60 11.08
N ASP A 22 26.23 14.75 11.60
CA ASP A 22 27.66 14.79 11.32
C ASP A 22 27.90 14.60 9.82
N GLU A 23 29.00 15.13 9.30
CA GLU A 23 29.29 15.16 7.86
C GLU A 23 29.26 13.77 7.23
N ASP A 24 29.80 12.75 7.93
CA ASP A 24 29.84 11.36 7.47
C ASP A 24 28.46 10.68 7.44
N ASP A 25 27.53 11.12 8.28
CA ASP A 25 26.20 10.52 8.42
C ASP A 25 25.16 11.20 7.52
N ARG A 26 25.40 12.45 7.14
CA ARG A 26 24.48 13.27 6.32
C ARG A 26 24.08 12.61 4.98
N PRO A 27 24.97 11.94 4.22
CA PRO A 27 24.58 11.24 3.00
C PRO A 27 23.56 10.13 3.26
N TYR A 28 23.70 9.38 4.35
CA TYR A 28 22.78 8.30 4.73
C TYR A 28 21.46 8.84 5.29
N ALA A 29 21.50 9.96 6.04
CA ALA A 29 20.29 10.67 6.46
C ALA A 29 19.48 11.14 5.25
N ASN A 30 20.13 11.69 4.22
CA ASN A 30 19.46 12.11 2.99
C ASN A 30 18.90 10.92 2.21
N LEU A 31 19.66 9.81 2.15
CA LEU A 31 19.19 8.58 1.53
C LEU A 31 17.95 8.02 2.25
N LEU A 32 17.90 8.11 3.58
CA LEU A 32 16.72 7.75 4.37
C LEU A 32 15.51 8.61 3.99
N LEU A 33 15.66 9.94 3.89
CA LEU A 33 14.56 10.84 3.50
C LEU A 33 14.00 10.51 2.12
N LYS A 34 14.86 10.22 1.14
CA LYS A 34 14.45 9.84 -0.23
C LYS A 34 13.62 8.56 -0.29
N LYS A 35 13.68 7.72 0.74
CA LYS A 35 12.86 6.51 0.85
C LYS A 35 11.56 6.70 1.63
N ILE A 36 11.39 7.85 2.29
CA ILE A 36 10.12 8.16 2.94
C ILE A 36 9.09 8.46 1.87
N HIS A 37 8.04 7.66 1.83
CA HIS A 37 6.94 7.85 0.91
C HIS A 37 5.91 8.82 1.51
N TRP A 38 5.69 9.94 0.83
CA TRP A 38 4.61 10.87 1.14
C TRP A 38 3.29 10.39 0.55
N VAL A 39 2.20 10.53 1.30
CA VAL A 39 0.84 10.23 0.87
C VAL A 39 -0.06 11.42 1.18
N SER A 40 -0.65 12.01 0.16
CA SER A 40 -1.57 13.15 0.31
C SER A 40 -2.92 12.72 0.90
N SER A 41 -3.71 13.69 1.39
CA SER A 41 -5.07 13.39 1.87
C SER A 41 -5.96 12.88 0.75
N TYR A 42 -5.83 13.47 -0.45
CA TYR A 42 -6.61 13.11 -1.62
C TYR A 42 -6.32 11.67 -2.05
N GLU A 43 -5.04 11.32 -2.17
CA GLU A 43 -4.61 9.99 -2.57
C GLU A 43 -5.08 8.94 -1.55
N PHE A 44 -4.88 9.21 -0.26
CA PHE A 44 -5.31 8.32 0.81
C PHE A 44 -6.83 8.07 0.78
N GLU A 45 -7.63 9.14 0.74
CA GLU A 45 -9.09 9.05 0.73
C GLU A 45 -9.59 8.33 -0.51
N LYS A 46 -9.09 8.71 -1.69
CA LYS A 46 -9.44 8.08 -2.97
C LYS A 46 -9.11 6.60 -2.96
N ALA A 47 -7.92 6.21 -2.49
CA ALA A 47 -7.51 4.82 -2.41
C ALA A 47 -8.45 4.00 -1.52
N ILE A 48 -8.68 4.44 -0.28
CA ILE A 48 -9.56 3.72 0.65
C ILE A 48 -10.99 3.64 0.13
N LYS A 49 -11.54 4.76 -0.36
CA LYS A 49 -12.90 4.86 -0.89
C LYS A 49 -13.11 3.88 -2.06
N ASN A 50 -12.22 3.90 -3.05
CA ASN A 50 -12.31 3.03 -4.22
C ASN A 50 -12.31 1.55 -3.83
N GLU A 51 -11.45 1.16 -2.88
CA GLU A 51 -11.39 -0.24 -2.45
C GLU A 51 -12.68 -0.70 -1.75
N VAL A 52 -13.28 0.16 -0.91
CA VAL A 52 -14.58 -0.12 -0.27
C VAL A 52 -15.71 -0.19 -1.30
N GLU A 53 -15.76 0.75 -2.25
CA GLU A 53 -16.76 0.77 -3.32
C GLU A 53 -16.67 -0.49 -4.18
N ASN A 54 -15.46 -0.92 -4.55
CA ASN A 54 -15.24 -2.17 -5.28
C ASN A 54 -15.76 -3.40 -4.50
N ILE A 55 -15.48 -3.50 -3.19
CA ILE A 55 -16.03 -4.60 -2.35
C ILE A 55 -17.56 -4.56 -2.31
N GLY A 56 -18.12 -3.36 -2.23
CA GLY A 56 -19.55 -3.09 -2.30
C GLY A 56 -20.15 -3.55 -3.63
N ASN A 57 -19.58 -3.13 -4.75
CA ASN A 57 -20.04 -3.47 -6.10
C ASN A 57 -19.99 -4.99 -6.37
N GLU A 58 -18.97 -5.68 -5.86
CA GLU A 58 -18.86 -7.14 -5.90
C GLU A 58 -19.81 -7.87 -4.92
N SER A 59 -20.61 -7.16 -4.12
CA SER A 59 -21.52 -7.73 -3.14
C SER A 59 -22.96 -7.57 -3.61
N GLU A 60 -23.77 -8.62 -3.59
CA GLU A 60 -25.22 -8.47 -3.81
C GLU A 60 -25.91 -7.80 -2.62
N HIS A 61 -25.38 -8.01 -1.42
CA HIS A 61 -25.94 -7.48 -0.17
C HIS A 61 -25.20 -6.22 0.31
N ALA A 62 -25.80 -5.55 1.28
CA ALA A 62 -25.16 -4.48 2.02
C ALA A 62 -23.90 -4.99 2.73
N ILE A 63 -22.92 -4.10 2.91
CA ILE A 63 -21.67 -4.37 3.61
C ILE A 63 -21.64 -3.57 4.92
N ALA A 64 -21.03 -4.15 5.96
CA ALA A 64 -20.77 -3.42 7.19
C ALA A 64 -19.36 -2.81 7.16
N ILE A 65 -19.22 -1.56 7.58
CA ILE A 65 -17.95 -0.84 7.67
C ILE A 65 -17.64 -0.55 9.13
N PHE A 66 -16.45 -0.94 9.55
CA PHE A 66 -15.86 -0.61 10.84
C PHE A 66 -14.51 0.07 10.61
N VAL A 67 -14.08 0.86 11.58
CA VAL A 67 -12.77 1.53 11.57
C VAL A 67 -11.99 1.01 12.76
N GLU A 68 -10.79 0.54 12.50
CA GLU A 68 -9.91 0.00 13.54
C GLU A 68 -9.56 1.08 14.57
N ARG A 69 -9.50 0.66 15.83
CA ARG A 69 -9.12 1.49 16.98
C ARG A 69 -8.52 0.63 18.07
N GLU A 70 -7.91 1.28 19.06
CA GLU A 70 -7.49 0.60 20.29
C GLU A 70 -8.70 0.01 21.03
N VAL A 71 -8.56 -1.25 21.46
CA VAL A 71 -9.60 -2.05 22.13
C VAL A 71 -9.04 -2.65 23.42
N LEU A 72 -9.91 -2.86 24.41
CA LEU A 72 -9.54 -3.61 25.61
C LEU A 72 -9.48 -5.12 25.34
N PRO A 73 -8.68 -5.89 26.10
CA PRO A 73 -8.57 -7.34 25.91
C PRO A 73 -9.91 -8.08 25.92
N GLU A 74 -10.86 -7.72 26.77
CA GLU A 74 -12.17 -8.42 26.86
C GLU A 74 -13.28 -7.77 26.03
N GLU A 75 -12.94 -6.76 25.22
CA GLU A 75 -13.91 -6.01 24.44
C GLU A 75 -14.52 -6.87 23.32
N ARG A 76 -15.80 -6.62 23.03
CA ARG A 76 -16.60 -7.34 22.04
C ARG A 76 -17.35 -6.34 21.19
N VAL A 77 -17.60 -6.69 19.93
CA VAL A 77 -18.34 -5.81 19.01
C VAL A 77 -19.78 -5.62 19.47
N TYR A 78 -20.44 -6.70 19.91
CA TYR A 78 -21.82 -6.66 20.40
C TYR A 78 -21.96 -7.35 21.76
N LYS A 79 -22.95 -6.92 22.52
CA LYS A 79 -23.44 -7.67 23.68
C LYS A 79 -24.21 -8.90 23.20
N PHE A 80 -24.36 -9.89 24.07
CA PHE A 80 -25.17 -11.07 23.79
C PHE A 80 -25.80 -11.61 25.09
N SER A 81 -26.91 -12.33 24.95
CA SER A 81 -27.53 -13.02 26.08
C SER A 81 -26.74 -14.26 26.47
N ASP A 82 -26.69 -14.56 27.77
CA ASP A 82 -26.12 -15.81 28.29
C ASP A 82 -27.01 -17.03 27.99
N LYS A 83 -28.28 -16.82 27.61
CA LYS A 83 -29.19 -17.91 27.22
C LYS A 83 -28.81 -18.48 25.85
N LYS A 84 -28.84 -19.80 25.72
CA LYS A 84 -28.59 -20.49 24.45
C LYS A 84 -29.83 -20.41 23.54
N PRO A 85 -29.68 -20.20 22.22
CA PRO A 85 -28.42 -19.85 21.54
C PRO A 85 -28.01 -18.39 21.84
N GLN A 86 -26.72 -18.16 22.10
CA GLN A 86 -26.17 -16.83 22.36
C GLN A 86 -26.27 -15.96 21.09
N ARG A 87 -27.10 -14.92 21.14
CA ARG A 87 -27.35 -14.02 20.02
C ARG A 87 -26.77 -12.64 20.29
N ALA A 88 -26.01 -12.13 19.33
CA ALA A 88 -25.56 -10.74 19.32
C ALA A 88 -26.77 -9.82 19.22
N ASP A 89 -26.78 -8.82 20.10
CA ASP A 89 -27.84 -7.84 20.26
C ASP A 89 -27.29 -6.46 20.63
N GLY A 90 -28.11 -5.43 20.40
CA GLY A 90 -27.75 -4.04 20.64
C GLY A 90 -26.89 -3.40 19.55
N GLU A 91 -26.39 -2.22 19.89
CA GLU A 91 -25.48 -1.44 19.05
C GLU A 91 -24.06 -2.02 19.07
N ALA A 92 -23.30 -1.71 18.02
CA ALA A 92 -21.88 -2.01 17.99
C ALA A 92 -21.17 -1.18 19.06
N PHE A 93 -20.00 -1.63 19.49
CA PHE A 93 -19.08 -0.81 20.27
C PHE A 93 -18.81 0.56 19.61
N GLU A 94 -18.44 1.56 20.38
CA GLU A 94 -18.26 2.91 19.85
C GLU A 94 -17.13 2.96 18.80
N PRO A 95 -17.22 3.80 17.75
CA PRO A 95 -16.21 3.89 16.70
C PRO A 95 -14.94 4.62 17.11
N ILE A 96 -14.98 5.39 18.19
CA ILE A 96 -13.84 6.08 18.79
C ILE A 96 -13.79 5.67 20.26
N ASN A 97 -12.59 5.33 20.73
CA ASN A 97 -12.40 4.91 22.11
C ASN A 97 -11.60 5.95 22.89
N ILE A 98 -12.07 6.32 24.08
CA ILE A 98 -11.43 7.33 24.95
C ILE A 98 -10.61 6.63 26.05
N ILE A 99 -10.04 5.47 25.74
CA ILE A 99 -9.13 4.79 26.66
C ILE A 99 -7.91 5.69 26.89
N LYS A 100 -7.58 5.95 28.17
CA LYS A 100 -6.39 6.69 28.68
C LYS A 100 -6.45 8.23 28.72
N ASN A 101 -7.62 8.88 28.79
CA ASN A 101 -7.70 10.36 28.85
C ASN A 101 -6.97 11.07 27.68
N ARG A 102 -6.72 10.36 26.58
CA ARG A 102 -6.13 10.96 25.39
C ARG A 102 -7.21 11.73 24.65
N LYS A 103 -7.01 13.04 24.49
CA LYS A 103 -7.86 13.91 23.67
C LYS A 103 -7.50 13.86 22.18
N GLU A 104 -6.37 13.23 21.83
CA GLU A 104 -5.89 13.09 20.46
C GLU A 104 -6.57 11.92 19.77
N ILE A 105 -7.23 12.21 18.65
CA ILE A 105 -7.78 11.22 17.72
C ILE A 105 -6.75 11.03 16.60
N GLY A 106 -6.36 9.79 16.34
CA GLY A 106 -5.41 9.42 15.30
C GLY A 106 -6.03 9.36 13.90
N SER A 107 -5.48 8.48 13.07
CA SER A 107 -6.00 8.21 11.73
C SER A 107 -7.43 7.64 11.75
N GLU A 108 -7.90 7.10 12.88
CA GLU A 108 -9.29 6.66 13.03
C GLU A 108 -10.30 7.79 12.80
N GLY A 109 -9.97 9.04 13.12
CA GLY A 109 -10.88 10.18 12.89
C GLY A 109 -11.15 10.45 11.40
N LEU A 110 -10.10 10.41 10.58
CA LEU A 110 -10.20 10.57 9.13
C LEU A 110 -10.93 9.38 8.51
N LEU A 111 -10.58 8.16 8.91
CA LEU A 111 -11.23 6.94 8.41
C LEU A 111 -12.71 6.87 8.78
N ASN A 112 -13.09 7.30 9.99
CA ASN A 112 -14.49 7.41 10.39
C ASN A 112 -15.25 8.44 9.54
N THR A 113 -14.60 9.55 9.17
CA THR A 113 -15.17 10.53 8.22
C THR A 113 -15.43 9.90 6.84
N ILE A 114 -14.45 9.16 6.30
CA ILE A 114 -14.59 8.45 5.01
C ILE A 114 -15.73 7.44 5.08
N ALA A 115 -15.78 6.60 6.13
CA ALA A 115 -16.82 5.60 6.31
C ALA A 115 -18.22 6.23 6.47
N THR A 116 -18.32 7.36 7.17
CA THR A 116 -19.56 8.12 7.32
C THR A 116 -20.03 8.68 5.98
N ASN A 117 -19.13 9.25 5.18
CA ASN A 117 -19.45 9.79 3.86
C ASN A 117 -19.92 8.70 2.88
N LEU A 118 -19.28 7.53 2.91
CA LEU A 118 -19.74 6.35 2.15
C LEU A 118 -21.13 5.88 2.60
N SER A 119 -21.38 5.84 3.90
CA SER A 119 -22.71 5.48 4.42
C SER A 119 -23.78 6.51 4.04
N ARG A 120 -23.42 7.80 3.96
CA ARG A 120 -24.33 8.86 3.49
C ARG A 120 -24.61 8.80 1.99
N SER A 121 -23.61 8.42 1.18
CA SER A 121 -23.79 8.34 -0.28
C SER A 121 -24.73 7.21 -0.69
N ASP A 122 -24.67 6.05 -0.02
CA ASP A 122 -25.67 4.99 -0.16
C ASP A 122 -25.85 4.19 1.14
N SER A 123 -26.78 4.66 1.98
CA SER A 123 -27.10 4.07 3.28
C SER A 123 -27.79 2.71 3.19
N ARG A 124 -28.22 2.29 2.00
CA ARG A 124 -28.73 0.93 1.77
C ARG A 124 -27.60 -0.05 1.53
N LYS A 125 -26.48 0.43 1.00
CA LYS A 125 -25.33 -0.37 0.60
C LYS A 125 -24.22 -0.40 1.64
N TYR A 126 -23.88 0.76 2.19
CA TYR A 126 -22.74 0.95 3.09
C TYR A 126 -23.27 1.26 4.50
N LEU A 127 -23.12 0.29 5.40
CA LEU A 127 -23.63 0.39 6.76
C LEU A 127 -22.46 0.60 7.71
N TYR A 128 -22.31 1.83 8.22
CA TYR A 128 -21.28 2.18 9.20
C TYR A 128 -21.71 1.76 10.61
N TYR A 129 -20.88 0.96 11.29
CA TYR A 129 -21.13 0.43 12.65
C TYR A 129 -22.58 -0.04 12.91
N PRO A 130 -23.15 -0.92 12.05
CA PRO A 130 -24.56 -1.27 12.16
C PRO A 130 -24.86 -2.08 13.43
N ALA A 131 -26.04 -1.91 14.01
CA ALA A 131 -26.52 -2.76 15.11
C ALA A 131 -26.57 -4.25 14.74
N ALA A 132 -26.47 -5.14 15.72
CA ALA A 132 -26.48 -6.59 15.49
C ALA A 132 -27.74 -7.10 14.77
N LYS A 133 -28.90 -6.46 14.99
CA LYS A 133 -30.16 -6.78 14.29
C LYS A 133 -30.12 -6.45 12.80
N VAL A 134 -29.35 -5.44 12.40
CA VAL A 134 -29.22 -4.99 11.01
C VAL A 134 -28.46 -6.01 10.18
N PHE A 135 -27.43 -6.66 10.74
CA PHE A 135 -26.72 -7.76 10.08
C PHE A 135 -27.67 -8.83 9.54
N ARG A 136 -28.63 -9.27 10.37
CA ARG A 136 -29.63 -10.27 9.99
C ARG A 136 -30.64 -9.71 9.00
N LYS A 137 -31.23 -8.55 9.29
CA LYS A 137 -32.26 -7.91 8.46
C LYS A 137 -31.79 -7.62 7.04
N LYS A 138 -30.54 -7.15 6.90
CA LYS A 138 -29.94 -6.75 5.61
C LYS A 138 -29.07 -7.85 5.00
N LYS A 139 -29.01 -9.03 5.61
CA LYS A 139 -28.20 -10.18 5.19
C LYS A 139 -26.75 -9.76 4.89
N ILE A 140 -26.13 -9.02 5.80
CA ILE A 140 -24.75 -8.54 5.60
C ILE A 140 -23.82 -9.76 5.54
N ARG A 141 -23.11 -9.90 4.41
CA ARG A 141 -22.16 -11.01 4.16
C ARG A 141 -20.70 -10.58 4.12
N LYS A 142 -20.42 -9.28 4.02
CA LYS A 142 -19.06 -8.73 4.00
C LYS A 142 -18.91 -7.69 5.10
N VAL A 143 -17.89 -7.87 5.93
CA VAL A 143 -17.46 -6.90 6.95
C VAL A 143 -16.15 -6.30 6.49
N VAL A 144 -16.12 -4.98 6.30
CA VAL A 144 -14.94 -4.22 5.89
C VAL A 144 -14.43 -3.45 7.08
N ILE A 145 -13.15 -3.60 7.40
CA ILE A 145 -12.46 -2.91 8.48
C ILE A 145 -11.41 -1.99 7.87
N LEU A 146 -11.46 -0.71 8.20
CA LEU A 146 -10.54 0.30 7.70
C LEU A 146 -9.42 0.58 8.70
N THR A 147 -8.20 0.70 8.22
CA THR A 147 -7.03 1.22 8.97
C THR A 147 -6.11 1.96 8.00
N ASP A 148 -5.18 2.78 8.49
CA ASP A 148 -4.24 3.50 7.64
C ASP A 148 -3.09 2.59 7.19
N THR A 149 -2.43 1.95 8.15
CA THR A 149 -1.24 1.13 7.98
C THR A 149 -1.31 -0.13 8.83
N ILE A 150 -1.16 -1.29 8.21
CA ILE A 150 -0.82 -2.51 8.94
C ILE A 150 0.70 -2.56 9.16
N GLY A 151 1.13 -2.09 10.33
CA GLY A 151 2.52 -2.16 10.82
C GLY A 151 2.89 -3.59 11.26
N SER A 152 3.04 -3.83 12.57
CA SER A 152 3.22 -5.19 13.13
C SER A 152 1.95 -6.04 13.05
N GLY A 153 0.79 -5.42 12.83
CA GLY A 153 -0.52 -6.07 12.80
C GLY A 153 -1.17 -6.33 14.16
N ASN A 154 -0.50 -6.04 15.29
CA ASN A 154 -1.04 -6.30 16.63
C ASN A 154 -2.39 -5.63 16.89
N GLN A 155 -2.52 -4.35 16.53
CA GLN A 155 -3.72 -3.58 16.80
C GLN A 155 -4.91 -4.10 16.00
N MET A 156 -4.72 -4.32 14.70
CA MET A 156 -5.72 -4.95 13.82
C MET A 156 -6.10 -6.37 14.27
N TYR A 157 -5.11 -7.16 14.71
CA TYR A 157 -5.35 -8.51 15.24
C TYR A 157 -6.26 -8.45 16.47
N ASN A 158 -5.94 -7.60 17.44
CA ASN A 158 -6.74 -7.42 18.64
C ASN A 158 -8.15 -6.89 18.32
N PHE A 159 -8.25 -5.98 17.34
CA PHE A 159 -9.54 -5.45 16.89
C PHE A 159 -10.42 -6.55 16.28
N LEU A 160 -9.83 -7.44 15.46
CA LEU A 160 -10.53 -8.60 14.92
C LEU A 160 -10.89 -9.64 15.99
N ASP A 161 -10.09 -9.79 17.05
CA ASP A 161 -10.44 -10.64 18.20
C ASP A 161 -11.77 -10.22 18.83
N CYS A 162 -12.12 -8.92 18.83
CA CYS A 162 -13.43 -8.46 19.32
C CYS A 162 -14.59 -9.07 18.53
N PHE A 163 -14.41 -9.27 17.22
CA PHE A 163 -15.41 -9.95 16.38
C PHE A 163 -15.43 -11.44 16.68
N GLN A 164 -14.27 -12.08 16.90
CA GLN A 164 -14.19 -13.49 17.27
C GLN A 164 -14.81 -13.78 18.64
N LYS A 165 -14.69 -12.85 19.59
CA LYS A 165 -15.31 -12.92 20.92
C LYS A 165 -16.81 -12.68 20.90
N THR A 166 -17.38 -12.30 19.74
CA THR A 166 -18.81 -12.11 19.56
C THR A 166 -19.45 -13.39 18.98
N PRO A 167 -20.22 -14.18 19.75
CA PRO A 167 -20.65 -15.53 19.37
C PRO A 167 -21.36 -15.63 18.02
N SER A 168 -22.26 -14.70 17.70
CA SER A 168 -22.97 -14.72 16.41
C SER A 168 -22.05 -14.45 15.22
N LEU A 169 -21.11 -13.52 15.34
CA LEU A 169 -20.15 -13.22 14.26
C LEU A 169 -19.20 -14.38 14.04
N LYS A 170 -18.68 -14.98 15.12
CA LYS A 170 -17.87 -16.21 15.07
C LYS A 170 -18.63 -17.36 14.40
N SER A 171 -19.89 -17.58 14.78
CA SER A 171 -20.75 -18.61 14.19
C SER A 171 -20.96 -18.36 12.70
N TRP A 172 -21.33 -17.15 12.29
CA TRP A 172 -21.53 -16.81 10.88
C TRP A 172 -20.25 -16.96 10.07
N TYR A 173 -19.09 -16.60 10.62
CA TYR A 173 -17.82 -16.83 9.96
C TYR A 173 -17.56 -18.32 9.74
N SER A 174 -17.68 -19.14 10.81
CA SER A 174 -17.45 -20.59 10.74
C SER A 174 -18.40 -21.31 9.77
N SER A 175 -19.62 -20.77 9.61
CA SER A 175 -20.63 -21.28 8.67
C SER A 175 -20.51 -20.68 7.27
N HIS A 176 -19.41 -19.97 6.97
CA HIS A 176 -19.14 -19.31 5.68
C HIS A 176 -20.21 -18.28 5.26
N HIS A 177 -20.95 -17.75 6.23
CA HIS A 177 -21.99 -16.76 6.03
C HIS A 177 -21.49 -15.32 6.02
N ILE A 178 -20.31 -15.05 6.56
CA ILE A 178 -19.67 -13.73 6.48
C ILE A 178 -18.20 -13.86 6.11
N LYS A 179 -17.67 -12.86 5.41
CA LYS A 179 -16.25 -12.70 5.10
C LYS A 179 -15.75 -11.37 5.65
N PHE A 180 -14.51 -11.38 6.12
CA PHE A 180 -13.84 -10.20 6.65
C PHE A 180 -12.85 -9.66 5.62
N PHE A 181 -12.89 -8.36 5.41
CA PHE A 181 -11.96 -7.60 4.58
C PHE A 181 -11.30 -6.55 5.45
N VAL A 182 -10.00 -6.40 5.33
CA VAL A 182 -9.28 -5.27 5.92
C VAL A 182 -8.75 -4.42 4.79
N VAL A 183 -9.14 -3.16 4.75
CA VAL A 183 -8.70 -2.19 3.75
C VAL A 183 -7.74 -1.22 4.44
N CYS A 184 -6.54 -1.11 3.89
CA CYS A 184 -5.54 -0.16 4.36
C CYS A 184 -4.79 0.48 3.21
N TYR A 185 -4.15 1.62 3.46
CA TYR A 185 -3.32 2.22 2.43
C TYR A 185 -2.01 1.44 2.31
N ALA A 186 -1.31 1.21 3.44
CA ALA A 186 -0.04 0.48 3.45
C ALA A 186 -0.05 -0.73 4.37
N ALA A 187 0.71 -1.77 3.99
CA ALA A 187 0.92 -2.94 4.85
C ALA A 187 2.37 -3.42 4.79
N THR A 188 2.95 -3.77 5.94
CA THR A 188 4.27 -4.40 6.00
C THR A 188 4.16 -5.90 5.73
N GLN A 189 5.25 -6.53 5.29
CA GLN A 189 5.27 -7.98 5.09
C GLN A 189 5.06 -8.75 6.41
N GLU A 190 5.60 -8.24 7.52
CA GLU A 190 5.42 -8.84 8.85
C GLU A 190 3.96 -8.78 9.28
N GLY A 191 3.33 -7.62 9.16
CA GLY A 191 1.93 -7.43 9.50
C GLY A 191 1.01 -8.29 8.63
N LEU A 192 1.27 -8.41 7.33
CA LEU A 192 0.54 -9.31 6.45
C LEU A 192 0.65 -10.77 6.91
N LYS A 193 1.87 -11.25 7.20
CA LYS A 193 2.08 -12.60 7.75
C LYS A 193 1.32 -12.81 9.06
N ARG A 194 1.34 -11.83 9.96
CA ARG A 194 0.58 -11.91 11.22
C ARG A 194 -0.92 -12.07 10.96
N MET A 195 -1.45 -11.34 9.99
CA MET A 195 -2.87 -11.43 9.63
C MET A 195 -3.27 -12.79 9.01
N GLU A 196 -2.35 -13.48 8.33
CA GLU A 196 -2.57 -14.84 7.80
C GLU A 196 -2.85 -15.86 8.93
N TYR A 197 -2.28 -15.65 10.12
CA TYR A 197 -2.48 -16.52 11.29
C TYR A 197 -3.75 -16.19 12.09
N HIS A 198 -4.41 -15.07 11.82
CA HIS A 198 -5.63 -14.73 12.55
C HIS A 198 -6.74 -15.75 12.25
N PRO A 199 -7.52 -16.23 13.23
CA PRO A 199 -8.54 -17.27 13.02
C PRO A 199 -9.59 -16.95 11.95
N PHE A 200 -9.90 -15.67 11.75
CA PHE A 200 -10.81 -15.21 10.69
C PHE A 200 -10.20 -15.09 9.30
N LYS A 201 -8.88 -15.25 9.15
CA LYS A 201 -8.16 -15.18 7.87
C LYS A 201 -8.71 -14.08 6.94
N PRO A 202 -8.76 -12.82 7.40
CA PRO A 202 -9.37 -11.75 6.64
C PRO A 202 -8.65 -11.54 5.30
N THR A 203 -9.40 -11.16 4.27
CA THR A 203 -8.80 -10.70 3.01
C THR A 203 -8.21 -9.31 3.24
N ILE A 204 -6.89 -9.19 3.21
CA ILE A 204 -6.22 -7.90 3.34
C ILE A 204 -6.08 -7.27 1.95
N ILE A 205 -6.61 -6.06 1.81
CA ILE A 205 -6.50 -5.23 0.62
C ILE A 205 -5.70 -3.99 1.00
N TYR A 206 -4.58 -3.83 0.32
CA TYR A 206 -3.67 -2.70 0.51
C TYR A 206 -3.29 -2.06 -0.83
N ASN A 207 -3.08 -0.73 -0.80
CA ASN A 207 -2.60 0.04 -1.95
C ASN A 207 -1.09 -0.18 -2.15
N LYS A 208 -0.30 -0.19 -1.07
CA LYS A 208 1.15 -0.30 -1.17
C LYS A 208 1.77 -1.20 -0.10
N ILE A 209 2.85 -1.89 -0.46
CA ILE A 209 3.72 -2.48 0.56
C ILE A 209 4.46 -1.35 1.26
N CYS A 210 4.31 -1.27 2.58
CA CYS A 210 4.94 -0.25 3.39
C CYS A 210 6.47 -0.33 3.23
N PRO A 211 7.13 0.74 2.76
CA PRO A 211 8.58 0.80 2.79
C PRO A 211 9.04 0.85 4.25
N THR A 212 10.08 0.11 4.56
CA THR A 212 10.72 0.03 5.88
C THR A 212 12.23 0.09 5.67
N ILE A 213 13.01 0.38 6.72
CA ILE A 213 14.47 0.27 6.62
C ILE A 213 14.89 -1.13 6.13
N GLU A 214 14.20 -2.18 6.57
CA GLU A 214 14.49 -3.57 6.21
C GLU A 214 14.39 -3.86 4.71
N ASN A 215 13.34 -3.38 4.05
CA ASN A 215 13.05 -3.70 2.64
C ASN A 215 13.47 -2.60 1.66
N SER A 216 13.90 -1.43 2.15
CA SER A 216 14.27 -0.29 1.31
C SER A 216 15.77 -0.17 1.07
N PHE A 217 16.58 -0.84 1.90
CA PHE A 217 18.05 -0.78 1.88
C PHE A 217 18.65 -2.18 1.93
N SER A 218 19.90 -2.31 1.45
CA SER A 218 20.63 -3.58 1.46
C SER A 218 22.10 -3.38 1.81
N GLY A 219 22.79 -4.45 2.20
CA GLY A 219 24.23 -4.42 2.46
C GLY A 219 24.65 -3.35 3.48
N ASP A 220 25.65 -2.56 3.11
CA ASP A 220 26.25 -1.56 4.01
C ASP A 220 25.37 -0.33 4.19
N GLU A 221 24.56 0.06 3.20
CA GLU A 221 23.60 1.17 3.33
C GLU A 221 22.63 0.90 4.49
N LYS A 222 22.10 -0.32 4.56
CA LYS A 222 21.20 -0.74 5.63
C LYS A 222 21.89 -0.64 7.00
N LYS A 223 23.10 -1.17 7.13
CA LYS A 223 23.87 -1.11 8.40
C LYS A 223 24.13 0.34 8.84
N LYS A 224 24.50 1.21 7.90
CA LYS A 224 24.76 2.63 8.16
C LYS A 224 23.49 3.36 8.60
N ILE A 225 22.36 3.14 7.93
CA ILE A 225 21.08 3.74 8.30
C ILE A 225 20.59 3.23 9.66
N THR A 226 20.71 1.93 9.93
CA THR A 226 20.41 1.35 11.25
C THR A 226 21.27 2.00 12.34
N SER A 227 22.58 2.11 12.11
CA SER A 227 23.52 2.74 13.05
C SER A 227 23.18 4.21 13.29
N LEU A 228 22.81 4.93 12.23
CA LEU A 228 22.35 6.32 12.28
C LEU A 228 21.09 6.46 13.14
N CYS A 229 20.10 5.58 12.99
CA CYS A 229 18.91 5.59 13.84
C CYS A 229 19.24 5.36 15.33
N HIS A 230 20.25 4.53 15.64
CA HIS A 230 20.71 4.34 17.02
C HIS A 230 21.48 5.56 17.55
N LYS A 231 22.46 6.05 16.79
CA LYS A 231 23.34 7.17 17.16
C LYS A 231 22.54 8.43 17.48
N TYR A 232 21.56 8.76 16.64
CA TYR A 232 20.74 9.97 16.78
C TYR A 232 19.41 9.73 17.48
N ASN A 233 19.22 8.58 18.15
CA ASN A 233 17.96 8.27 18.82
C ASN A 233 17.64 9.32 19.91
N PRO A 234 16.53 10.07 19.80
CA PRO A 234 16.17 11.07 20.80
C PRO A 234 15.66 10.49 22.13
N ASP A 235 15.34 9.19 22.17
CA ASP A 235 14.80 8.51 23.36
C ASP A 235 15.64 7.27 23.69
N GLN A 236 16.74 7.49 24.41
CA GLN A 236 17.72 6.45 24.80
C GLN A 236 17.14 5.46 25.82
N ASN A 237 16.02 5.78 26.47
CA ASN A 237 15.40 4.94 27.50
C ASN A 237 14.49 3.85 26.93
N LYS A 238 14.20 3.86 25.62
CA LYS A 238 13.42 2.80 24.96
C LYS A 238 14.31 1.83 24.21
N ASN A 239 13.96 0.55 24.30
CA ASN A 239 14.67 -0.57 23.68
C ASN A 239 14.82 -0.50 22.15
N THR A 240 14.11 0.38 21.44
CA THR A 240 14.21 0.45 19.97
C THR A 240 14.09 1.88 19.41
N PRO A 241 15.02 2.29 18.51
CA PRO A 241 14.92 3.55 17.79
C PRO A 241 13.95 3.47 16.59
N PHE A 242 13.38 2.29 16.31
CA PHE A 242 12.59 2.02 15.10
C PHE A 242 11.08 2.24 15.27
N GLY A 243 10.67 2.89 16.35
CA GLY A 243 9.27 3.14 16.66
C GLY A 243 8.56 1.92 17.26
N TYR A 244 7.23 2.00 17.33
CA TYR A 244 6.40 0.92 17.88
C TYR A 244 6.54 -0.37 17.07
N GLY A 245 6.75 -1.49 17.77
CA GLY A 245 6.91 -2.82 17.17
C GLY A 245 8.21 -3.02 16.39
N GLY A 246 9.13 -2.06 16.37
CA GLY A 246 10.42 -2.19 15.67
C GLY A 246 10.33 -2.18 14.14
N VAL A 247 9.19 -1.74 13.57
CA VAL A 247 8.88 -1.85 12.13
C VAL A 247 9.76 -0.95 11.25
N ALA A 248 10.19 0.21 11.76
CA ALA A 248 10.94 1.21 11.01
C ALA A 248 10.24 1.65 9.70
N ALA A 249 8.95 1.95 9.75
CA ALA A 249 8.17 2.37 8.60
C ALA A 249 8.67 3.70 8.01
N LEU A 250 8.74 3.77 6.68
CA LEU A 250 9.21 4.90 5.89
C LEU A 250 8.06 5.46 5.05
N ILE A 251 6.92 5.68 5.68
CA ILE A 251 5.74 6.28 5.05
C ILE A 251 5.22 7.40 5.93
N CYS A 252 4.82 8.51 5.33
CA CYS A 252 4.23 9.65 6.00
C CYS A 252 2.95 10.04 5.29
N TYR A 253 1.89 10.23 6.06
CA TYR A 253 0.62 10.73 5.56
C TYR A 253 0.51 12.23 5.79
N SER A 254 -0.35 12.88 5.01
CA SER A 254 -0.75 14.26 5.26
C SER A 254 -1.33 14.48 6.65
N HIS A 255 -1.99 13.47 7.23
CA HIS A 255 -2.53 13.53 8.59
C HIS A 255 -1.50 13.17 9.67
N GLY A 256 -0.29 12.74 9.30
CA GLY A 256 0.83 12.58 10.22
C GLY A 256 1.75 11.41 9.92
N MET A 257 2.86 11.37 10.66
CA MET A 257 3.82 10.27 10.67
C MET A 257 3.33 9.15 11.60
N PRO A 258 3.27 7.89 11.15
CA PRO A 258 2.83 6.79 12.00
C PRO A 258 3.83 6.54 13.16
N ASN A 259 3.35 5.94 14.25
CA ASN A 259 4.14 5.68 15.46
C ASN A 259 5.18 4.55 15.31
N ASN A 260 5.16 3.85 14.17
CA ASN A 260 6.01 2.72 13.81
C ASN A 260 7.19 3.16 12.92
N ALA A 261 7.32 4.45 12.64
CA ALA A 261 8.46 5.05 11.97
C ALA A 261 9.68 5.17 12.90
N PRO A 262 10.91 5.36 12.38
CA PRO A 262 12.07 5.67 13.20
C PRO A 262 11.87 6.89 14.11
N ALA A 263 12.24 6.77 15.38
CA ALA A 263 12.06 7.79 16.41
C ALA A 263 12.72 9.13 16.05
N ILE A 264 13.86 9.09 15.35
CA ILE A 264 14.59 10.27 14.86
C ILE A 264 13.73 11.17 13.96
N LEU A 265 12.67 10.62 13.36
CA LEU A 265 11.81 11.38 12.46
C LEU A 265 10.76 12.21 13.21
N TYR A 266 10.32 11.82 14.41
CA TYR A 266 9.16 12.46 15.06
C TYR A 266 9.30 12.77 16.55
N LYS A 267 10.25 12.16 17.26
CA LYS A 267 10.50 12.45 18.67
C LYS A 267 11.50 13.58 18.84
N ARG A 268 11.28 14.39 19.87
CA ARG A 268 12.17 15.49 20.25
C ARG A 268 12.98 15.10 21.48
N SER A 269 14.21 15.61 21.55
CA SER A 269 15.02 15.67 22.77
C SER A 269 15.62 17.08 22.92
N ASN A 270 16.45 17.29 23.94
CA ASN A 270 17.18 18.56 24.09
C ASN A 270 18.18 18.78 22.95
N SER A 271 18.76 17.70 22.40
CA SER A 271 19.76 17.73 21.34
C SER A 271 19.20 17.42 19.94
N TRP A 272 17.93 17.04 19.82
CA TRP A 272 17.36 16.57 18.57
C TRP A 272 16.04 17.26 18.21
N LYS A 273 16.00 17.89 17.03
CA LYS A 273 14.79 18.47 16.44
C LYS A 273 14.28 17.55 15.33
N PRO A 274 13.11 16.90 15.51
CA PRO A 274 12.58 15.97 14.51
C PRO A 274 12.04 16.69 13.27
N LEU A 275 12.03 15.98 12.14
CA LEU A 275 11.39 16.41 10.90
C LEU A 275 9.87 16.54 11.08
N PHE A 276 9.22 15.57 11.73
CA PHE A 276 7.78 15.53 11.98
C PHE A 276 7.48 15.75 13.47
N ARG A 277 7.64 16.99 13.94
CA ARG A 277 7.39 17.36 15.35
C ARG A 277 6.03 16.85 15.82
N ASN A 278 5.98 16.11 16.92
CA ASN A 278 4.75 15.50 17.45
C ASN A 278 3.97 14.67 16.41
N ARG A 279 4.68 14.07 15.43
CA ARG A 279 4.11 13.33 14.30
C ARG A 279 3.22 14.16 13.36
N THR A 280 3.19 15.48 13.49
CA THR A 280 2.42 16.32 12.56
C THR A 280 3.16 16.51 11.24
N ALA A 281 2.39 16.52 10.15
CA ALA A 281 2.85 16.91 8.82
C ALA A 281 2.31 18.29 8.40
N ILE A 282 1.69 19.05 9.31
CA ILE A 282 1.03 20.32 8.98
C ILE A 282 1.96 21.31 8.28
N ASP A 283 3.19 21.43 8.76
CA ASP A 283 4.21 22.33 8.22
C ASP A 283 4.74 21.89 6.84
N LEU A 284 4.45 20.66 6.42
CA LEU A 284 4.92 20.08 5.15
C LEU A 284 3.81 20.02 4.10
N LYS A 285 2.54 20.20 4.50
CA LYS A 285 1.39 20.12 3.58
C LYS A 285 1.44 21.15 2.47
N ASP A 286 1.99 22.34 2.77
CA ASP A 286 2.06 23.44 1.80
C ASP A 286 3.26 23.31 0.85
N GLU A 287 4.29 22.55 1.24
CA GLU A 287 5.49 22.30 0.42
C GLU A 287 5.36 21.04 -0.45
N LEU A 288 4.49 20.09 -0.08
CA LEU A 288 4.38 18.78 -0.71
C LEU A 288 3.14 18.65 -1.60
N PRO A 289 3.15 17.69 -2.56
CA PRO A 289 2.03 17.47 -3.45
C PRO A 289 0.75 17.12 -2.71
N THR A 290 -0.37 17.66 -3.21
CA THR A 290 -1.71 17.45 -2.67
C THR A 290 -2.53 16.43 -3.49
N GLY A 291 -2.04 16.03 -4.66
CA GLY A 291 -2.68 15.08 -5.58
C GLY A 291 -2.26 13.63 -5.35
N ASP A 292 -2.54 12.77 -6.34
CA ASP A 292 -2.03 11.39 -6.36
C ASP A 292 -0.52 11.41 -6.60
N ALA A 293 0.23 10.55 -5.90
CA ALA A 293 1.63 10.31 -6.26
C ALA A 293 1.74 9.81 -7.72
N ASP A 294 2.63 10.41 -8.50
CA ASP A 294 2.87 9.99 -9.88
C ASP A 294 3.30 8.51 -9.92
N TYR A 295 2.51 7.70 -10.63
CA TYR A 295 2.87 6.32 -10.93
C TYR A 295 3.96 6.31 -12.01
N ASP A 296 5.20 6.00 -11.60
CA ASP A 296 6.36 5.93 -12.48
C ASP A 296 6.79 4.47 -12.73
N PRO A 297 6.24 3.80 -13.76
CA PRO A 297 6.57 2.42 -14.06
C PRO A 297 8.04 2.25 -14.52
N GLU A 298 8.65 3.27 -15.14
CA GLU A 298 10.04 3.26 -15.53
C GLU A 298 10.98 3.14 -14.32
N ASN A 299 10.68 3.86 -13.23
CA ASN A 299 11.43 3.76 -11.99
C ASN A 299 11.35 2.34 -11.39
N TYR A 300 10.16 1.71 -11.36
CA TYR A 300 10.04 0.33 -10.89
C TYR A 300 10.78 -0.67 -11.79
N LEU A 301 10.79 -0.48 -13.10
CA LEU A 301 11.62 -1.27 -14.01
C LEU A 301 13.11 -1.10 -13.71
N ASN A 302 13.56 0.13 -13.45
CA ASN A 302 14.95 0.41 -13.11
C ASN A 302 15.35 -0.27 -11.79
N LEU A 303 14.49 -0.22 -10.77
CA LEU A 303 14.67 -0.95 -9.50
C LEU A 303 14.77 -2.47 -9.71
N MET A 304 14.01 -3.02 -10.67
CA MET A 304 14.11 -4.43 -11.08
C MET A 304 15.31 -4.74 -12.00
N ASN A 305 16.22 -3.77 -12.20
CA ASN A 305 17.36 -3.87 -13.12
C ASN A 305 16.94 -4.13 -14.58
N GLN A 306 15.78 -3.63 -15.00
CA GLN A 306 15.24 -3.75 -16.37
C GLN A 306 15.41 -2.45 -17.17
N LYS A 307 16.57 -1.78 -17.03
CA LYS A 307 16.88 -0.50 -17.69
C LYS A 307 16.66 -0.52 -19.21
N ARG A 308 16.99 -1.66 -19.86
CA ARG A 308 16.79 -1.83 -21.31
C ARG A 308 15.32 -1.82 -21.73
N ILE A 309 14.43 -2.36 -20.89
CA ILE A 309 12.99 -2.37 -21.15
C ILE A 309 12.41 -1.00 -20.84
N ALA A 310 12.82 -0.38 -19.72
CA ALA A 310 12.39 0.98 -19.36
C ALA A 310 12.65 1.99 -20.49
N ALA A 311 13.81 1.88 -21.15
CA ALA A 311 14.18 2.74 -22.28
C ALA A 311 13.63 2.28 -23.64
N SER A 312 12.86 1.19 -23.72
CA SER A 312 12.46 0.62 -25.00
C SER A 312 11.27 1.38 -25.61
N ALA A 313 11.36 1.72 -26.90
CA ALA A 313 10.27 2.40 -27.60
C ALA A 313 8.98 1.58 -27.64
N LYS A 314 9.07 0.25 -27.55
CA LYS A 314 7.90 -0.64 -27.46
C LYS A 314 7.19 -0.48 -26.13
N PHE A 315 7.94 -0.45 -25.02
CA PHE A 315 7.38 -0.23 -23.69
C PHE A 315 6.78 1.18 -23.56
N GLN A 316 7.47 2.19 -24.09
CA GLN A 316 6.99 3.58 -24.05
C GLN A 316 5.69 3.81 -24.83
N LYS A 317 5.40 2.99 -25.84
CA LYS A 317 4.15 3.03 -26.60
C LYS A 317 2.97 2.31 -25.93
N LEU A 318 3.21 1.54 -24.86
CA LEU A 318 2.13 0.89 -24.12
C LEU A 318 1.33 1.93 -23.34
N ASN A 319 0.02 1.72 -23.27
CA ASN A 319 -0.83 2.43 -22.32
C ASN A 319 -0.53 1.97 -20.88
N ASP A 320 -1.08 2.67 -19.89
CA ASP A 320 -0.81 2.42 -18.48
C ASP A 320 -1.12 0.99 -18.05
N GLU A 321 -2.22 0.43 -18.56
CA GLU A 321 -2.58 -0.97 -18.30
C GLU A 321 -1.53 -1.93 -18.86
N GLY A 322 -1.09 -1.75 -20.12
CA GLY A 322 -0.01 -2.53 -20.69
C GLY A 322 1.27 -2.44 -19.87
N LYS A 323 1.63 -1.24 -19.40
CA LYS A 323 2.81 -1.03 -18.53
C LYS A 323 2.68 -1.81 -17.21
N LYS A 324 1.49 -1.80 -16.56
CA LYS A 324 1.23 -2.59 -15.34
C LYS A 324 1.41 -4.09 -15.56
N TYR A 325 0.92 -4.63 -16.68
CA TYR A 325 1.11 -6.06 -17.00
C TYR A 325 2.59 -6.42 -17.12
N ILE A 326 3.36 -5.59 -17.81
CA ILE A 326 4.81 -5.79 -17.95
C ILE A 326 5.53 -5.72 -16.60
N LEU A 327 5.15 -4.80 -15.71
CA LEU A 327 5.71 -4.75 -14.36
C LEU A 327 5.43 -6.03 -13.56
N VAL A 328 4.18 -6.53 -13.59
CA VAL A 328 3.81 -7.78 -12.90
C VAL A 328 4.56 -8.96 -13.51
N LEU A 329 4.59 -9.09 -14.83
CA LEU A 329 5.27 -10.16 -15.53
C LEU A 329 6.78 -10.20 -15.23
N LEU A 330 7.44 -9.03 -15.24
CA LEU A 330 8.86 -8.92 -14.88
C LEU A 330 9.10 -9.18 -13.39
N SER A 331 8.14 -8.82 -12.53
CA SER A 331 8.16 -9.20 -11.13
C SER A 331 8.06 -10.72 -10.95
N LEU A 332 7.52 -11.50 -11.88
CA LEU A 332 7.50 -12.96 -11.71
C LEU A 332 8.85 -13.65 -11.98
N ARG A 333 9.84 -12.92 -12.51
CA ARG A 333 11.18 -13.47 -12.81
C ARG A 333 12.02 -13.82 -11.59
N ARG A 334 11.72 -13.25 -10.42
CA ARG A 334 12.46 -13.54 -9.17
C ARG A 334 11.52 -14.13 -8.12
N LEU A 335 12.07 -15.06 -7.35
CA LEU A 335 11.43 -15.56 -6.13
C LEU A 335 11.54 -14.52 -5.00
N PRO A 336 10.63 -14.58 -4.01
CA PRO A 336 9.40 -15.38 -4.01
C PRO A 336 8.34 -14.79 -4.98
N ARG A 337 7.52 -15.64 -5.59
CA ARG A 337 6.44 -15.25 -6.52
C ARG A 337 5.10 -15.10 -5.81
N THR A 338 5.12 -14.67 -4.55
CA THR A 338 3.89 -14.39 -3.81
C THR A 338 3.31 -13.05 -4.26
N LYS A 339 1.98 -12.88 -4.13
CA LYS A 339 1.30 -11.62 -4.45
C LYS A 339 1.94 -10.43 -3.75
N ASN A 340 2.34 -10.59 -2.50
CA ASN A 340 2.99 -9.55 -1.70
C ASN A 340 4.35 -9.14 -2.28
N ALA A 341 5.17 -10.12 -2.68
CA ALA A 341 6.48 -9.86 -3.29
C ALA A 341 6.36 -9.23 -4.68
N ILE A 342 5.30 -9.55 -5.42
CA ILE A 342 5.01 -8.95 -6.73
C ILE A 342 4.57 -7.49 -6.53
N ALA A 343 3.58 -7.24 -5.68
CA ALA A 343 3.11 -5.90 -5.32
C ALA A 343 4.25 -4.99 -4.85
N SER A 344 5.16 -5.52 -4.02
CA SER A 344 6.34 -4.78 -3.56
C SER A 344 7.28 -4.36 -4.70
N ARG A 345 7.42 -5.18 -5.75
CA ARG A 345 8.38 -4.93 -6.84
C ARG A 345 7.79 -4.12 -7.98
N SER A 346 6.50 -4.29 -8.24
CA SER A 346 5.76 -3.53 -9.24
C SER A 346 5.25 -2.20 -8.70
N GLY A 347 5.19 -2.01 -7.38
CA GLY A 347 4.60 -0.82 -6.77
C GLY A 347 3.10 -0.70 -6.93
N LEU A 348 2.42 -1.82 -7.24
CA LEU A 348 0.98 -1.86 -7.52
C LEU A 348 0.19 -2.35 -6.32
N SER A 349 -1.10 -2.01 -6.27
CA SER A 349 -2.00 -2.49 -5.23
C SER A 349 -2.22 -3.99 -5.29
N SER A 350 -2.51 -4.57 -4.13
CA SER A 350 -2.82 -6.00 -3.97
C SER A 350 -3.96 -6.48 -4.88
N ARG A 351 -4.97 -5.64 -5.11
CA ARG A 351 -6.09 -5.90 -6.02
C ARG A 351 -5.62 -5.90 -7.47
N ILE A 352 -4.93 -4.85 -7.93
CA ILE A 352 -4.40 -4.76 -9.29
C ILE A 352 -3.48 -5.96 -9.60
N VAL A 353 -2.59 -6.31 -8.68
CA VAL A 353 -1.71 -7.49 -8.84
C VAL A 353 -2.53 -8.77 -8.96
N SER A 354 -3.55 -8.96 -8.10
CA SER A 354 -4.39 -10.15 -8.17
C SER A 354 -5.15 -10.24 -9.50
N ASP A 355 -5.71 -9.15 -9.98
CA ASP A 355 -6.46 -9.09 -11.24
C ASP A 355 -5.57 -9.37 -12.44
N ILE A 356 -4.37 -8.78 -12.47
CA ILE A 356 -3.40 -9.01 -13.54
C ILE A 356 -2.93 -10.46 -13.52
N LEU A 357 -2.65 -11.05 -12.35
CA LEU A 357 -2.23 -12.46 -12.27
C LEU A 357 -3.28 -13.40 -12.85
N VAL A 358 -4.56 -13.21 -12.54
CA VAL A 358 -5.66 -14.00 -13.12
C VAL A 358 -5.65 -13.92 -14.65
N ARG A 359 -5.47 -12.70 -15.20
CA ARG A 359 -5.45 -12.48 -16.65
C ARG A 359 -4.21 -13.05 -17.32
N LEU A 360 -3.04 -12.91 -16.70
CA LEU A 360 -1.80 -13.49 -17.21
C LEU A 360 -1.85 -15.02 -17.25
N THR A 361 -2.47 -15.65 -16.25
CA THR A 361 -2.70 -17.11 -16.25
C THR A 361 -3.69 -17.50 -17.35
N PHE A 362 -4.80 -16.76 -17.49
CA PHE A 362 -5.77 -16.99 -18.56
C PHE A 362 -5.16 -16.86 -19.97
N LEU A 363 -4.24 -15.89 -20.16
CA LEU A 363 -3.52 -15.67 -21.42
C LEU A 363 -2.41 -16.71 -21.67
N GLY A 364 -2.14 -17.63 -20.73
CA GLY A 364 -1.07 -18.62 -20.88
C GLY A 364 0.34 -18.04 -20.77
N TRP A 365 0.51 -16.78 -20.35
CA TRP A 365 1.85 -16.16 -20.18
C TRP A 365 2.52 -16.59 -18.88
N ILE A 366 1.74 -17.10 -17.93
CA ILE A 366 2.22 -17.70 -16.69
C ILE A 366 1.43 -18.97 -16.35
N ASP A 367 2.04 -19.89 -15.62
CA ASP A 367 1.39 -21.09 -15.09
C ASP A 367 0.65 -20.80 -13.75
N ASP A 368 -0.02 -21.83 -13.21
CA ASP A 368 -0.74 -21.77 -11.92
C ASP A 368 0.17 -21.51 -10.71
N ASN A 369 1.49 -21.76 -10.86
CA ASN A 369 2.51 -21.46 -9.86
C ASN A 369 3.16 -20.08 -10.10
N TYR A 370 2.56 -19.26 -10.96
CA TYR A 370 3.02 -17.95 -11.40
C TYR A 370 4.42 -17.95 -12.04
N ARG A 371 4.85 -19.08 -12.60
CA ARG A 371 6.08 -19.16 -13.40
C ARG A 371 5.79 -18.69 -14.80
N LEU A 372 6.75 -18.01 -15.42
CA LEU A 372 6.64 -17.60 -16.82
C LEU A 372 6.66 -18.82 -17.73
N THR A 373 5.73 -18.87 -18.67
CA THR A 373 5.75 -19.80 -19.79
C THR A 373 6.69 -19.29 -20.89
N ASP A 374 6.90 -20.10 -21.92
CA ASP A 374 7.70 -19.70 -23.08
C ASP A 374 7.12 -18.46 -23.78
N GLU A 375 5.79 -18.36 -23.89
CA GLU A 375 5.12 -17.17 -24.44
C GLU A 375 5.38 -15.91 -23.60
N GLY A 376 5.29 -16.03 -22.27
CA GLY A 376 5.59 -14.93 -21.36
C GLY A 376 7.04 -14.47 -21.43
N GLN A 377 7.98 -15.42 -21.58
CA GLN A 377 9.40 -15.10 -21.79
C GLN A 377 9.62 -14.41 -23.14
N LEU A 378 9.00 -14.92 -24.21
CA LEU A 378 9.12 -14.36 -25.56
C LEU A 378 8.64 -12.91 -25.62
N LEU A 379 7.54 -12.59 -24.95
CA LEU A 379 7.06 -11.20 -24.82
C LEU A 379 8.11 -10.28 -24.17
N ILE A 380 8.73 -10.73 -23.07
CA ILE A 380 9.79 -9.97 -22.38
C ILE A 380 11.00 -9.78 -23.29
N GLU A 381 11.40 -10.82 -24.02
CA GLU A 381 12.51 -10.72 -24.98
C GLU A 381 12.20 -9.76 -26.12
N GLU A 382 10.97 -9.78 -26.63
CA GLU A 382 10.54 -8.89 -27.70
C GLU A 382 10.58 -7.42 -27.28
N LEU A 383 10.25 -7.12 -26.01
CA LEU A 383 10.38 -5.79 -25.43
C LEU A 383 11.83 -5.32 -25.26
N ARG A 384 12.80 -6.25 -25.18
CA ARG A 384 14.24 -5.93 -25.09
C ARG A 384 14.88 -5.68 -26.44
N LYS A 385 14.35 -6.28 -27.52
CA LYS A 385 14.90 -6.11 -28.87
C LYS A 385 14.77 -4.64 -29.29
N LYS A 386 15.91 -4.04 -29.67
CA LYS A 386 15.90 -2.76 -30.39
C LYS A 386 15.11 -2.97 -31.67
N GLY A 387 14.19 -2.05 -31.98
CA GLY A 387 13.50 -2.09 -33.27
C GLY A 387 14.56 -2.08 -34.36
N LYS A 388 14.65 -3.15 -35.16
CA LYS A 388 15.38 -3.06 -36.42
C LYS A 388 14.59 -2.05 -37.24
N ALA A 389 15.17 -0.89 -37.53
CA ALA A 389 14.69 -0.12 -38.66
C ALA A 389 14.75 -1.10 -39.84
N LYS A 390 13.58 -1.44 -40.41
CA LYS A 390 13.59 -2.03 -41.75
C LYS A 390 14.20 -0.94 -42.60
N GLU A 391 15.49 -1.05 -42.91
CA GLU A 391 16.04 -0.33 -44.05
C GLU A 391 15.17 -0.78 -45.21
N LEU A 392 14.31 0.13 -45.68
CA LEU A 392 13.68 -0.06 -46.97
C LEU A 392 14.83 -0.31 -47.95
N PRO A 393 14.76 -1.34 -48.80
CA PRO A 393 15.79 -1.54 -49.81
C PRO A 393 15.98 -0.20 -50.52
N LYS A 394 17.25 0.29 -50.56
CA LYS A 394 17.57 1.53 -51.25
C LYS A 394 16.91 1.47 -52.62
N GLN A 395 16.06 2.44 -52.90
CA GLN A 395 15.42 2.57 -54.20
C GLN A 395 16.55 2.55 -55.24
N ILE A 396 16.64 1.47 -56.03
CA ILE A 396 17.64 1.36 -57.08
C ILE A 396 17.33 2.51 -58.04
N LYS A 397 18.18 3.54 -58.01
CA LYS A 397 18.10 4.72 -58.89
C LYS A 397 18.66 4.43 -60.29
N GLU A 398 18.72 3.17 -60.68
CA GLU A 398 18.92 2.80 -62.08
C GLU A 398 17.54 2.53 -62.66
N GLY A 399 16.90 3.60 -63.12
CA GLY A 399 15.85 3.45 -64.12
C GLY A 399 16.46 2.69 -65.29
N TYR A 400 15.92 1.52 -65.61
CA TYR A 400 16.27 0.80 -66.81
C TYR A 400 15.87 1.65 -68.02
N TYR A 401 16.84 2.29 -68.66
CA TYR A 401 16.67 2.96 -69.95
C TYR A 401 17.18 2.03 -71.04
N PRO A 402 16.29 1.32 -71.77
CA PRO A 402 16.72 0.48 -72.87
C PRO A 402 17.33 1.35 -73.97
N THR A 403 18.63 1.16 -74.23
CA THR A 403 19.42 1.85 -75.26
C THR A 403 19.14 1.34 -76.69
N THR A 404 18.16 0.46 -76.85
CA THR A 404 17.83 -0.20 -78.11
C THR A 404 16.36 -0.05 -78.49
N LEU A 405 15.87 1.19 -78.50
CA LEU A 405 14.74 1.52 -79.38
C LEU A 405 15.28 1.76 -80.79
N ARG A 406 15.23 0.72 -81.64
CA ARG A 406 15.43 0.90 -83.09
C ARG A 406 14.33 1.83 -83.60
N ARG A 407 14.71 2.89 -84.33
CA ARG A 407 13.76 3.76 -85.02
C ARG A 407 12.97 2.96 -86.07
N PRO A 408 11.68 3.29 -86.32
CA PRO A 408 10.92 2.76 -87.44
C PRO A 408 11.58 3.05 -88.78
#